data_AF-A0A7V5J290-F1
#
_entry.id   AF-A0A7V5J290-F1
#
_cell.length_a   1.000
_cell.length_b   1.000
_cell.length_c   1.000
_cell.angle_alpha   90.00
_cell.angle_beta   90.00
_cell.angle_gamma   90.00
#
_symmetry.space_group_name_H-M   'P 1'
#
loop_
_entity.id
_entity.type
_entity.pdbx_description
1 polymer ?
#
loop_
_entity_poly.entity_id
_entity_poly.type
_entity_poly.pdbx_seq_one_letter_code
_entity_poly.pdbx_strand_id
1 'polypeptide(L)'
;MPLTFFKKLSNLLVMPSKPKKDNLKKAGLSFSKGLKPKKILVDSPYTWFNFSEEQTGLTEVCLINENTGFIVSSPFANLKKRTASHMAWAGARHSRAPGMSWEILAEMGEKGVDPDKKLETTFVNYGHASVADMANIMLHIEEIPMHLAMAIFNDHALNGGQEKSTRYQVKFLKIDAQTPLKRHGIKDKKAEDLYKHIINQAEILTNKYYKRIESEFRKLFKPKDKREESSLVARTLDTARMFMPLGLKTGMSINTSAREWSRFIGNLKASPIKEYQELGEQLQHFLTPTKEVEKALNFKAEAPSLIRHTEPSKTAQENLKDLKEYLQKHFHKKVKSFEKKTKKKIKEKKQSIEYFNVKNENTFLNILVAQHINLLYPYLDFKEAVKFIKSLNKTAKKEIVNIIFKNHNRFKQIPIFDDVGPFT
;
A
#
# COMPACT_ATOMS: atom_id res chain seq x y z
N MET A 1 -35.53 -41.60 -21.40
CA MET A 1 -35.31 -40.18 -21.79
C MET A 1 -36.56 -39.70 -22.53
N PRO A 2 -36.87 -38.40 -22.56
CA PRO A 2 -36.82 -37.33 -21.54
C PRO A 2 -38.16 -36.54 -21.56
N LEU A 3 -38.47 -35.51 -20.77
CA LEU A 3 -38.19 -34.11 -21.15
C LEU A 3 -38.62 -33.06 -20.09
N THR A 4 -39.04 -33.43 -18.88
CA THR A 4 -39.63 -32.44 -17.94
C THR A 4 -38.75 -32.06 -16.75
N PHE A 5 -37.58 -32.66 -16.59
CA PHE A 5 -36.68 -32.36 -15.46
C PHE A 5 -35.61 -31.28 -15.75
N PHE A 6 -35.47 -30.82 -17.00
CA PHE A 6 -34.41 -29.85 -17.37
C PHE A 6 -34.84 -28.38 -17.46
N LYS A 7 -36.12 -28.04 -17.22
CA LYS A 7 -36.60 -26.65 -17.34
C LYS A 7 -36.51 -25.79 -16.08
N LYS A 8 -35.92 -26.30 -14.99
CA LYS A 8 -35.77 -25.55 -13.71
C LYS A 8 -34.33 -25.18 -13.32
N LEU A 9 -33.35 -25.39 -14.20
CA LEU A 9 -31.93 -25.03 -13.95
C LEU A 9 -31.37 -23.95 -14.89
N SER A 10 -32.17 -23.38 -15.79
CA SER A 10 -31.71 -22.31 -16.70
C SER A 10 -31.82 -20.89 -16.13
N ASN A 11 -32.33 -20.71 -14.91
CA ASN A 11 -32.50 -19.37 -14.28
C ASN A 11 -31.44 -19.05 -13.19
N LEU A 12 -30.36 -19.82 -13.09
CA LEU A 12 -29.27 -19.59 -12.12
C LEU A 12 -27.95 -19.09 -12.73
N LEU A 13 -27.96 -18.75 -14.03
CA LEU A 13 -26.91 -17.97 -14.66
C LEU A 13 -27.49 -16.63 -15.09
N VAL A 14 -27.70 -15.74 -14.11
CA VAL A 14 -27.82 -14.31 -14.40
C VAL A 14 -26.47 -13.89 -14.96
N MET A 15 -26.35 -13.87 -16.29
CA MET A 15 -25.26 -13.15 -16.93
C MET A 15 -25.31 -11.72 -16.40
N PRO A 16 -24.19 -11.15 -15.89
CA PRO A 16 -24.21 -9.79 -15.39
C PRO A 16 -24.72 -8.89 -16.51
N SER A 17 -25.82 -8.17 -16.23
CA SER A 17 -26.41 -7.19 -17.14
C SER A 17 -25.31 -6.29 -17.69
N LYS A 18 -25.25 -6.06 -19.00
CA LYS A 18 -24.29 -5.12 -19.62
C LYS A 18 -24.26 -3.83 -18.79
N PRO A 19 -23.15 -3.50 -18.12
CA PRO A 19 -23.13 -2.34 -17.25
C PRO A 19 -23.16 -1.05 -18.08
N LYS A 20 -24.01 -0.10 -17.69
CA LYS A 20 -24.14 1.20 -18.36
C LYS A 20 -23.01 2.12 -17.89
N LYS A 21 -22.55 3.02 -18.78
CA LYS A 21 -21.58 4.11 -18.48
C LYS A 21 -21.93 4.94 -17.24
N ASP A 22 -23.20 4.90 -16.82
CA ASP A 22 -23.72 5.58 -15.65
C ASP A 22 -23.08 5.13 -14.34
N ASN A 23 -22.57 3.89 -14.23
CA ASN A 23 -21.93 3.43 -12.99
C ASN A 23 -20.58 4.13 -12.74
N LEU A 24 -19.73 4.26 -13.77
CA LEU A 24 -18.46 5.00 -13.65
C LEU A 24 -18.69 6.49 -13.34
N LYS A 25 -19.75 7.08 -13.89
CA LYS A 25 -20.14 8.46 -13.56
C LYS A 25 -20.67 8.59 -12.13
N LYS A 26 -21.45 7.61 -11.64
CA LYS A 26 -21.90 7.55 -10.23
C LYS A 26 -20.72 7.43 -9.27
N ALA A 27 -19.66 6.73 -9.68
CA ALA A 27 -18.40 6.66 -8.96
C ALA A 27 -17.57 7.96 -8.99
N GLY A 28 -18.06 9.01 -9.68
CA GLY A 28 -17.38 10.31 -9.78
C GLY A 28 -16.22 10.34 -10.78
N LEU A 29 -16.05 9.31 -11.62
CA LEU A 29 -14.97 9.29 -12.61
C LEU A 29 -15.30 10.17 -13.81
N SER A 30 -14.46 11.20 -14.03
CA SER A 30 -14.41 11.97 -15.26
C SER A 30 -13.12 11.66 -16.00
N PHE A 31 -13.23 11.25 -17.27
CA PHE A 31 -12.06 10.99 -18.11
C PHE A 31 -11.68 12.24 -18.91
N SER A 32 -10.38 12.40 -19.18
CA SER A 32 -9.89 13.45 -20.07
C SER A 32 -10.48 13.29 -21.48
N LYS A 33 -10.49 14.38 -22.25
CA LYS A 33 -11.08 14.41 -23.59
C LYS A 33 -10.41 13.37 -24.49
N GLY A 34 -11.17 12.35 -24.91
CA GLY A 34 -10.71 11.29 -25.80
C GLY A 34 -10.68 9.91 -25.16
N LEU A 35 -10.50 9.82 -23.83
CA LEU A 35 -10.48 8.54 -23.12
C LEU A 35 -11.90 7.99 -22.90
N LYS A 36 -12.11 6.76 -23.34
CA LYS A 36 -13.36 6.01 -23.21
C LYS A 36 -13.03 4.55 -22.87
N PRO A 37 -13.59 4.02 -21.75
CA PRO A 37 -13.48 2.61 -21.43
C PRO A 37 -13.97 1.74 -22.59
N LYS A 38 -13.14 0.77 -23.02
CA LYS A 38 -13.47 -0.16 -24.10
C LYS A 38 -14.44 -1.23 -23.61
N LYS A 39 -14.18 -1.78 -22.43
CA LYS A 39 -15.05 -2.73 -21.75
C LYS A 39 -15.27 -2.28 -20.32
N ILE A 40 -16.44 -2.64 -19.79
CA ILE A 40 -16.83 -2.40 -18.41
C ILE A 40 -17.49 -3.69 -17.92
N LEU A 41 -17.11 -4.14 -16.73
CA LEU A 41 -17.72 -5.26 -16.02
C LEU A 41 -17.99 -4.82 -14.58
N VAL A 42 -19.22 -4.98 -14.11
CA VAL A 42 -19.59 -4.65 -12.74
C VAL A 42 -19.67 -5.93 -11.93
N ASP A 43 -18.94 -5.95 -10.83
CA ASP A 43 -18.79 -7.05 -9.88
C ASP A 43 -18.84 -6.44 -8.47
N SER A 44 -20.03 -5.97 -8.08
CA SER A 44 -20.22 -5.09 -6.91
C SER A 44 -19.54 -5.65 -5.65
N PRO A 45 -18.81 -4.84 -4.86
CA PRO A 45 -18.72 -3.37 -4.93
C PRO A 45 -17.71 -2.84 -5.97
N TYR A 46 -17.18 -3.70 -6.82
CA TYR A 46 -16.15 -3.34 -7.79
C TYR A 46 -16.71 -3.09 -9.19
N THR A 47 -16.08 -2.14 -9.90
CA THR A 47 -16.29 -1.97 -11.33
C THR A 47 -14.94 -2.08 -12.05
N TRP A 48 -14.84 -3.08 -12.91
CA TRP A 48 -13.71 -3.32 -13.79
C TRP A 48 -13.91 -2.57 -15.11
N PHE A 49 -12.83 -2.02 -15.65
CA PHE A 49 -12.82 -1.43 -16.98
C PHE A 49 -11.44 -1.43 -17.59
N ASN A 50 -11.32 -1.15 -18.89
CA ASN A 50 -10.01 -1.02 -19.53
C ASN A 50 -9.96 0.07 -20.60
N PHE A 51 -8.77 0.63 -20.78
CA PHE A 51 -8.41 1.47 -21.91
C PHE A 51 -7.64 0.66 -22.95
N SER A 52 -7.85 0.96 -24.23
CA SER A 52 -7.16 0.28 -25.31
C SER A 52 -5.77 0.87 -25.55
N GLU A 53 -4.86 0.04 -26.07
CA GLU A 53 -3.55 0.47 -26.55
C GLU A 53 -3.61 1.71 -27.48
N GLU A 54 -4.61 1.80 -28.36
CA GLU A 54 -4.84 2.97 -29.22
C GLU A 54 -5.03 4.29 -28.43
N GLN A 55 -5.58 4.22 -27.22
CA GLN A 55 -5.86 5.38 -26.39
C GLN A 55 -4.72 5.73 -25.43
N THR A 56 -3.98 4.73 -24.94
CA THR A 56 -3.04 4.87 -23.82
C THR A 56 -1.62 4.37 -24.12
N GLY A 57 -1.35 3.85 -25.32
CA GLY A 57 -0.05 3.28 -25.73
C GLY A 57 0.21 1.87 -25.19
N LEU A 58 -0.45 1.47 -24.11
CA LEU A 58 -0.56 0.10 -23.60
C LEU A 58 -2.01 -0.15 -23.19
N THR A 59 -2.46 -1.41 -23.19
CA THR A 59 -3.78 -1.70 -22.61
C THR A 59 -3.68 -1.56 -21.09
N GLU A 60 -4.50 -0.67 -20.53
CA GLU A 60 -4.57 -0.46 -19.09
C GLU A 60 -5.85 -1.09 -18.54
N VAL A 61 -5.71 -1.99 -17.56
CA VAL A 61 -6.85 -2.58 -16.85
C VAL A 61 -7.01 -1.87 -15.52
N CYS A 62 -8.23 -1.49 -15.20
CA CYS A 62 -8.57 -0.69 -14.03
C CYS A 62 -9.67 -1.37 -13.21
N LEU A 63 -9.62 -1.15 -11.91
CA LEU A 63 -10.60 -1.61 -10.93
C LEU A 63 -10.90 -0.48 -9.96
N ILE A 64 -12.13 0.01 -9.96
CA ILE A 64 -12.62 0.93 -8.94
C ILE A 64 -13.40 0.18 -7.86
N ASN A 65 -13.17 0.51 -6.60
CA ASN A 65 -14.03 0.15 -5.49
C ASN A 65 -15.06 1.27 -5.32
N GLU A 66 -16.33 1.01 -5.64
CA GLU A 66 -17.40 2.02 -5.64
C GLU A 66 -17.68 2.57 -4.22
N ASN A 67 -17.34 1.82 -3.16
CA ASN A 67 -17.53 2.26 -1.77
C ASN A 67 -16.48 3.32 -1.36
N THR A 68 -15.24 3.13 -1.79
CA THR A 68 -14.11 4.00 -1.42
C THR A 68 -13.79 5.04 -2.50
N GLY A 69 -14.13 4.76 -3.75
CA GLY A 69 -13.65 5.52 -4.91
C GLY A 69 -12.18 5.29 -5.23
N PHE A 70 -11.50 4.37 -4.52
CA PHE A 70 -10.11 4.01 -4.83
C PHE A 70 -10.04 3.29 -6.16
N ILE A 71 -8.98 3.55 -6.91
CA ILE A 71 -8.76 2.94 -8.21
C ILE A 71 -7.41 2.23 -8.17
N VAL A 72 -7.42 0.97 -8.56
CA VAL A 72 -6.20 0.19 -8.84
C VAL A 72 -6.15 -0.05 -10.33
N SER A 73 -5.03 0.24 -10.98
CA SER A 73 -4.82 -0.10 -12.39
C SER A 73 -3.43 -0.65 -12.66
N SER A 74 -3.26 -1.27 -13.82
CA SER A 74 -1.97 -1.75 -14.29
C SER A 74 -1.93 -1.76 -15.82
N PRO A 75 -0.81 -1.31 -16.42
CA PRO A 75 -0.56 -1.48 -17.85
C PRO A 75 -0.11 -2.92 -18.13
N PHE A 76 -0.69 -3.55 -19.14
CA PHE A 76 -0.34 -4.90 -19.57
C PHE A 76 0.46 -4.88 -20.87
N ALA A 77 1.67 -5.43 -20.82
CA ALA A 77 2.51 -5.62 -22.01
C ALA A 77 1.99 -6.74 -22.92
N ASN A 78 1.28 -7.73 -22.36
CA ASN A 78 0.69 -8.82 -23.13
C ASN A 78 -0.63 -9.29 -22.51
N LEU A 79 -1.73 -9.17 -23.25
CA LEU A 79 -3.06 -9.55 -22.75
C LEU A 79 -3.33 -11.06 -22.78
N LYS A 80 -2.53 -11.82 -23.52
CA LYS A 80 -2.73 -13.27 -23.72
C LYS A 80 -1.80 -14.11 -22.85
N LYS A 81 -0.76 -13.52 -22.27
CA LYS A 81 0.27 -14.22 -21.49
C LYS A 81 0.41 -13.59 -20.11
N ARG A 82 0.63 -14.44 -19.11
CA ARG A 82 1.01 -14.04 -17.75
C ARG A 82 2.52 -13.77 -17.71
N THR A 83 2.95 -12.56 -18.00
CA THR A 83 4.37 -12.22 -18.20
C THR A 83 5.18 -12.43 -16.93
N ALA A 84 4.71 -11.94 -15.78
CA ALA A 84 5.41 -12.09 -14.51
C ALA A 84 5.53 -13.57 -14.09
N SER A 85 4.47 -14.37 -14.31
CA SER A 85 4.52 -15.83 -14.09
C SER A 85 5.54 -16.52 -14.99
N HIS A 86 5.65 -16.11 -16.26
CA HIS A 86 6.66 -16.66 -17.17
C HIS A 86 8.07 -16.36 -16.65
N MET A 87 8.34 -15.12 -16.25
CA MET A 87 9.64 -14.71 -15.72
C MET A 87 9.99 -15.47 -14.43
N ALA A 88 9.04 -15.61 -13.51
CA ALA A 88 9.25 -16.34 -12.27
C ALA A 88 9.51 -17.83 -12.50
N TRP A 89 8.77 -18.47 -13.40
CA TRP A 89 9.00 -19.88 -13.73
C TRP A 89 10.35 -20.11 -14.41
N ALA A 90 10.70 -19.26 -15.38
CA ALA A 90 12.00 -19.32 -16.04
C ALA A 90 13.14 -19.11 -15.03
N GLY A 91 13.05 -18.10 -14.17
CA GLY A 91 14.04 -17.83 -13.12
C GLY A 91 14.18 -18.97 -12.13
N ALA A 92 13.09 -19.59 -11.70
CA ALA A 92 13.15 -20.78 -10.85
C ALA A 92 13.89 -21.93 -11.53
N ARG A 93 13.66 -22.13 -12.84
CA ARG A 93 14.34 -23.14 -13.65
C ARG A 93 15.83 -22.86 -13.88
N HIS A 94 16.27 -21.61 -13.90
CA HIS A 94 17.71 -21.29 -14.01
C HIS A 94 18.55 -21.94 -12.90
N SER A 95 17.97 -22.20 -11.73
CA SER A 95 18.68 -22.88 -10.64
C SER A 95 18.78 -24.41 -10.78
N ARG A 96 17.97 -25.03 -11.65
CA ARG A 96 17.75 -26.50 -11.64
C ARG A 96 17.79 -27.17 -13.01
N ALA A 97 17.69 -26.40 -14.09
CA ALA A 97 17.69 -26.93 -15.44
C ALA A 97 19.09 -26.84 -16.06
N PRO A 98 19.56 -27.89 -16.75
CA PRO A 98 20.67 -27.75 -17.68
C PRO A 98 20.22 -26.87 -18.86
N GLY A 99 21.07 -25.96 -19.30
CA GLY A 99 20.85 -25.13 -20.47
C GLY A 99 20.85 -23.62 -20.21
N MET A 100 20.95 -22.86 -21.29
CA MET A 100 20.95 -21.41 -21.30
C MET A 100 19.52 -20.85 -21.21
N SER A 101 19.40 -19.55 -20.92
CA SER A 101 18.10 -18.88 -20.71
C SER A 101 17.13 -19.02 -21.89
N TRP A 102 17.63 -18.95 -23.13
CA TRP A 102 16.82 -19.11 -24.34
C TRP A 102 16.32 -20.54 -24.54
N GLU A 103 17.06 -21.56 -24.11
CA GLU A 103 16.64 -22.97 -24.18
C GLU A 103 15.53 -23.25 -23.16
N ILE A 104 15.67 -22.72 -21.94
CA ILE A 104 14.63 -22.80 -20.91
C ILE A 104 13.33 -22.16 -21.41
N LEU A 105 13.42 -20.97 -22.01
CA LEU A 105 12.25 -20.27 -22.55
C LEU A 105 11.65 -20.96 -23.78
N ALA A 106 12.48 -21.50 -24.68
CA ALA A 106 12.02 -22.28 -25.83
C ALA A 106 11.22 -23.51 -25.37
N GLU A 107 11.75 -24.29 -24.43
CA GLU A 107 11.07 -25.45 -23.87
C GLU A 107 9.72 -25.08 -23.21
N MET A 108 9.70 -23.96 -22.48
CA MET A 108 8.46 -23.44 -21.89
C MET A 108 7.42 -23.05 -22.95
N GLY A 109 7.87 -22.43 -24.05
CA GLY A 109 7.04 -22.02 -25.17
C GLY A 109 6.47 -23.20 -25.98
N GLU A 110 7.32 -24.17 -26.32
CA GLU A 110 6.97 -25.36 -27.10
C GLU A 110 5.96 -26.26 -26.40
N LYS A 111 6.10 -26.43 -25.08
CA LYS A 111 5.21 -27.31 -24.31
C LYS A 111 3.83 -26.68 -24.04
N GLY A 112 3.59 -25.43 -24.45
CA GLY A 112 2.32 -24.72 -24.22
C GLY A 112 1.94 -24.63 -22.74
N VAL A 113 2.95 -24.70 -21.86
CA VAL A 113 2.75 -24.83 -20.41
C VAL A 113 2.31 -23.48 -19.86
N ASP A 114 1.16 -23.45 -19.19
CA ASP A 114 0.73 -22.29 -18.40
C ASP A 114 1.65 -22.17 -17.16
N PRO A 115 2.56 -21.17 -17.10
CA PRO A 115 3.56 -21.14 -16.04
C PRO A 115 2.95 -20.90 -14.67
N ASP A 116 1.81 -20.21 -14.61
CA ASP A 116 1.08 -19.98 -13.36
C ASP A 116 0.56 -21.31 -12.77
N LYS A 117 0.05 -22.21 -13.61
CA LYS A 117 -0.33 -23.57 -13.16
C LYS A 117 0.87 -24.38 -12.69
N LYS A 118 2.01 -24.28 -13.38
CA LYS A 118 3.23 -24.97 -12.92
C LYS A 118 3.75 -24.39 -11.62
N LEU A 119 3.70 -23.07 -11.48
CA LEU A 119 4.09 -22.39 -10.27
C LEU A 119 3.23 -22.86 -9.10
N GLU A 120 1.92 -22.95 -9.32
CA GLU A 120 0.99 -23.55 -8.37
C GLU A 120 1.35 -25.00 -8.02
N THR A 121 1.42 -25.92 -8.97
CA THR A 121 1.65 -27.33 -8.63
C THR A 121 3.04 -27.61 -8.05
N THR A 122 4.05 -26.83 -8.45
CA THR A 122 5.46 -27.09 -8.12
C THR A 122 5.89 -26.38 -6.84
N PHE A 123 5.35 -25.19 -6.53
CA PHE A 123 5.82 -24.38 -5.40
C PHE A 123 4.85 -24.27 -4.22
N VAL A 124 3.62 -24.77 -4.32
CA VAL A 124 2.67 -24.83 -3.19
C VAL A 124 3.30 -25.45 -1.93
N ASN A 125 4.12 -26.51 -2.09
CA ASN A 125 4.72 -27.22 -0.96
C ASN A 125 6.15 -26.78 -0.62
N TYR A 126 6.83 -26.09 -1.54
CA TYR A 126 8.28 -25.94 -1.46
C TYR A 126 8.78 -24.78 -0.60
N GLY A 127 7.90 -23.88 -0.15
CA GLY A 127 8.30 -22.75 0.70
C GLY A 127 9.35 -21.82 0.06
N HIS A 128 9.58 -21.92 -1.25
CA HIS A 128 10.48 -21.07 -2.02
C HIS A 128 9.77 -19.76 -2.35
N ALA A 129 9.54 -18.95 -1.33
CA ALA A 129 8.99 -17.61 -1.50
C ALA A 129 9.87 -16.76 -2.45
N SER A 130 11.14 -17.14 -2.69
CA SER A 130 12.06 -16.44 -3.60
C SER A 130 11.70 -16.53 -5.06
N VAL A 131 10.88 -17.51 -5.46
CA VAL A 131 10.35 -17.56 -6.82
C VAL A 131 9.35 -16.43 -7.05
N ALA A 132 8.56 -16.08 -6.03
CA ALA A 132 7.64 -14.95 -6.11
C ALA A 132 8.36 -13.60 -6.17
N ASP A 133 9.64 -13.52 -5.78
CA ASP A 133 10.47 -12.32 -5.95
C ASP A 133 10.78 -12.00 -7.42
N MET A 134 10.72 -13.02 -8.29
CA MET A 134 10.98 -12.89 -9.73
C MET A 134 9.75 -12.42 -10.52
N ALA A 135 8.56 -12.46 -9.92
CA ALA A 135 7.31 -11.98 -10.52
C ALA A 135 7.08 -10.51 -10.12
N ASN A 136 7.67 -9.57 -10.88
CA ASN A 136 7.45 -8.14 -10.66
C ASN A 136 6.14 -7.66 -11.29
N ILE A 137 5.36 -6.90 -10.53
CA ILE A 137 4.04 -6.40 -10.93
C ILE A 137 3.96 -4.92 -10.57
N MET A 138 3.66 -4.08 -11.57
CA MET A 138 3.42 -2.65 -11.39
C MET A 138 1.92 -2.39 -11.22
N LEU A 139 1.56 -1.67 -10.17
CA LEU A 139 0.21 -1.16 -9.95
C LEU A 139 0.25 0.37 -9.80
N HIS A 140 -0.76 1.02 -10.35
CA HIS A 140 -1.14 2.39 -10.02
C HIS A 140 -2.27 2.32 -8.99
N ILE A 141 -2.14 3.10 -7.91
CA ILE A 141 -3.12 3.20 -6.84
C ILE A 141 -3.51 4.67 -6.72
N GLU A 142 -4.75 4.99 -7.04
CA GLU A 142 -5.24 6.34 -7.26
C GLU A 142 -6.44 6.63 -6.36
N GLU A 143 -6.67 7.93 -6.08
CA GLU A 143 -7.75 8.43 -5.23
C GLU A 143 -7.66 7.97 -3.75
N ILE A 144 -6.48 7.54 -3.31
CA ILE A 144 -6.17 7.19 -1.92
C ILE A 144 -5.72 8.42 -1.11
N PRO A 145 -5.91 8.48 0.22
CA PRO A 145 -5.41 9.59 1.01
C PRO A 145 -3.87 9.57 1.12
N MET A 146 -3.22 10.74 1.19
CA MET A 146 -1.76 10.87 1.27
C MET A 146 -1.14 10.10 2.43
N HIS A 147 -1.79 10.05 3.59
CA HIS A 147 -1.29 9.27 4.71
C HIS A 147 -1.25 7.76 4.42
N LEU A 148 -2.15 7.23 3.57
CA LEU A 148 -2.07 5.85 3.08
C LEU A 148 -0.89 5.69 2.12
N ALA A 149 -0.72 6.55 1.11
CA ALA A 149 0.43 6.47 0.21
C ALA A 149 1.78 6.52 0.97
N MET A 150 1.88 7.42 1.95
CA MET A 150 3.04 7.52 2.83
C MET A 150 3.25 6.26 3.68
N ALA A 151 2.17 5.68 4.22
CA ALA A 151 2.24 4.42 4.94
C ALA A 151 2.83 3.32 4.03
N ILE A 152 2.34 3.22 2.79
CA ILE A 152 2.80 2.23 1.83
C ILE A 152 4.29 2.40 1.52
N PHE A 153 4.76 3.62 1.26
CA PHE A 153 6.18 3.84 0.99
C PHE A 153 7.08 3.49 2.18
N ASN A 154 6.63 3.79 3.40
CA ASN A 154 7.40 3.47 4.60
C ASN A 154 7.46 1.95 4.84
N ASP A 155 6.37 1.22 4.57
CA ASP A 155 6.32 -0.26 4.74
C ASP A 155 7.00 -1.05 3.60
N HIS A 156 7.53 -0.38 2.58
CA HIS A 156 8.19 -1.05 1.46
C HIS A 156 9.59 -0.48 1.25
N ALA A 157 10.58 -0.97 1.98
CA ALA A 157 11.97 -0.61 1.72
C ALA A 157 12.48 -1.11 0.34
N LEU A 158 11.86 -2.16 -0.22
CA LEU A 158 12.24 -2.81 -1.48
C LEU A 158 11.16 -2.63 -2.57
N ASN A 159 10.92 -1.39 -3.01
CA ASN A 159 10.05 -1.11 -4.14
C ASN A 159 10.62 -0.04 -5.08
N GLY A 160 10.17 -0.05 -6.33
CA GLY A 160 10.27 1.12 -7.21
C GLY A 160 8.93 1.83 -7.26
N GLY A 161 8.83 3.04 -6.72
CA GLY A 161 7.57 3.77 -6.73
C GLY A 161 7.71 5.29 -6.85
N GLN A 162 6.62 5.93 -7.24
CA GLN A 162 6.47 7.38 -7.36
C GLN A 162 5.06 7.81 -6.97
N GLU A 163 4.94 8.76 -6.04
CA GLU A 163 3.68 9.44 -5.72
C GLU A 163 3.54 10.76 -6.51
N LYS A 164 2.30 11.16 -6.78
CA LYS A 164 1.96 12.50 -7.27
C LYS A 164 2.55 13.59 -6.37
N SER A 165 3.56 14.30 -6.89
CA SER A 165 4.29 15.29 -6.10
C SER A 165 3.48 16.56 -5.81
N THR A 166 3.31 16.86 -4.53
CA THR A 166 2.76 18.14 -4.04
C THR A 166 3.66 19.34 -4.37
N ARG A 167 4.91 19.10 -4.79
CA ARG A 167 5.86 20.15 -5.17
C ARG A 167 5.76 20.55 -6.63
N TYR A 168 5.13 19.74 -7.47
CA TYR A 168 5.10 19.97 -8.92
C TYR A 168 3.69 20.08 -9.50
N GLN A 169 2.64 19.76 -8.73
CA GLN A 169 1.27 19.76 -9.23
C GLN A 169 0.42 20.82 -8.54
N VAL A 170 0.07 21.87 -9.30
CA VAL A 170 -0.83 22.96 -8.84
C VAL A 170 -2.23 22.48 -8.47
N LYS A 171 -2.62 21.28 -8.91
CA LYS A 171 -3.92 20.68 -8.57
C LYS A 171 -4.12 20.53 -7.07
N PHE A 172 -3.04 20.34 -6.31
CA PHE A 172 -3.10 20.22 -4.84
C PHE A 172 -3.46 21.55 -4.15
N LEU A 173 -3.46 22.68 -4.86
CA LEU A 173 -4.02 23.93 -4.36
C LEU A 173 -5.54 23.89 -4.28
N LYS A 174 -6.19 23.04 -5.09
CA LYS A 174 -7.61 22.73 -4.95
C LYS A 174 -7.73 21.51 -4.06
N ILE A 175 -8.29 21.71 -2.88
CA ILE A 175 -8.52 20.62 -1.94
C ILE A 175 -9.88 20.00 -2.27
N ASP A 176 -9.91 19.32 -3.41
CA ASP A 176 -11.11 18.64 -3.87
C ASP A 176 -11.07 17.19 -3.39
N ALA A 177 -12.18 16.73 -2.80
CA ALA A 177 -12.38 15.37 -2.27
C ALA A 177 -11.52 14.95 -1.07
N GLN A 178 -11.98 15.31 0.13
CA GLN A 178 -11.55 14.70 1.39
C GLN A 178 -12.14 13.29 1.58
N THR A 179 -11.37 12.41 2.21
CA THR A 179 -11.90 11.14 2.73
C THR A 179 -12.87 11.41 3.90
N PRO A 180 -14.14 10.96 3.85
CA PRO A 180 -15.06 11.12 4.97
C PRO A 180 -14.60 10.34 6.22
N LEU A 181 -14.72 10.94 7.42
CA LEU A 181 -14.28 10.32 8.67
C LEU A 181 -15.00 9.00 8.99
N LYS A 182 -16.23 8.82 8.50
CA LYS A 182 -16.96 7.54 8.59
C LYS A 182 -16.18 6.36 8.01
N ARG A 183 -15.26 6.61 7.07
CA ARG A 183 -14.39 5.57 6.50
C ARG A 183 -13.26 5.17 7.43
N HIS A 184 -12.92 6.00 8.41
CA HIS A 184 -12.06 5.67 9.53
C HIS A 184 -12.83 5.17 10.75
N GLY A 185 -14.11 4.80 10.59
CA GLY A 185 -14.96 4.29 11.67
C GLY A 185 -15.59 5.36 12.56
N ILE A 186 -15.36 6.65 12.28
CA ILE A 186 -15.88 7.77 13.06
C ILE A 186 -17.22 8.21 12.46
N LYS A 187 -18.32 7.88 13.14
CA LYS A 187 -19.70 8.20 12.66
C LYS A 187 -20.29 9.49 13.25
N ASP A 188 -19.48 10.27 13.99
CA ASP A 188 -19.93 11.52 14.59
C ASP A 188 -20.03 12.63 13.52
N LYS A 189 -21.26 13.12 13.29
CA LYS A 189 -21.52 14.21 12.35
C LYS A 189 -20.82 15.51 12.74
N LYS A 190 -20.71 15.85 14.03
CA LYS A 190 -20.01 17.06 14.47
C LYS A 190 -18.52 16.97 14.19
N ALA A 191 -17.93 15.78 14.42
CA ALA A 191 -16.53 15.53 14.09
C ALA A 191 -16.30 15.62 12.57
N GLU A 192 -17.21 15.06 11.77
CA GLU A 192 -17.19 15.18 10.31
C GLU A 192 -17.24 16.65 9.89
N ASP A 193 -18.21 17.43 10.38
CA ASP A 193 -18.37 18.85 10.01
C ASP A 193 -17.14 19.68 10.41
N LEU A 194 -16.56 19.42 11.59
CA LEU A 194 -15.31 20.05 12.02
C LEU A 194 -14.13 19.66 11.11
N TYR A 195 -14.03 18.39 10.72
CA TYR A 195 -13.01 17.94 9.79
C TYR A 195 -13.14 18.66 8.44
N LYS A 196 -14.35 18.75 7.87
CA LYS A 196 -14.57 19.52 6.63
C LYS A 196 -14.19 20.98 6.79
N HIS A 197 -14.51 21.58 7.93
CA HIS A 197 -14.12 22.95 8.22
C HIS A 197 -12.60 23.13 8.24
N ILE A 198 -11.86 22.24 8.93
CA ILE A 198 -10.39 22.27 8.98
C ILE A 198 -9.79 22.13 7.57
N ILE A 199 -10.30 21.20 6.76
CA ILE A 199 -9.86 20.97 5.39
C ILE A 199 -10.10 22.23 4.53
N ASN A 200 -11.28 22.85 4.63
CA ASN A 200 -11.58 24.10 3.91
C ASN A 200 -10.66 25.26 4.36
N GLN A 201 -10.40 25.38 5.67
CA GLN A 201 -9.45 26.39 6.16
C GLN A 201 -8.03 26.13 5.65
N ALA A 202 -7.59 24.88 5.61
CA ALA A 202 -6.31 24.50 5.05
C ALA A 202 -6.19 24.89 3.57
N GLU A 203 -7.26 24.74 2.78
CA GLU A 203 -7.30 25.19 1.38
C GLU A 203 -7.14 26.70 1.26
N ILE A 204 -7.92 27.45 2.04
CA ILE A 204 -7.88 28.92 2.06
C ILE A 204 -6.47 29.41 2.42
N LEU A 205 -5.87 28.83 3.46
CA LEU A 205 -4.51 29.16 3.90
C LEU A 205 -3.48 28.79 2.82
N THR A 206 -3.53 27.57 2.29
CA THR A 206 -2.62 27.11 1.23
C THR A 206 -2.64 28.07 0.04
N ASN A 207 -3.84 28.46 -0.45
CA ASN A 207 -3.98 29.38 -1.57
C ASN A 207 -3.52 30.81 -1.24
N LYS A 208 -3.87 31.32 -0.06
CA LYS A 208 -3.46 32.66 0.40
C LYS A 208 -1.94 32.77 0.46
N TYR A 209 -1.28 31.78 1.07
CA TYR A 209 0.17 31.79 1.22
C TYR A 209 0.88 31.45 -0.09
N TYR A 210 0.34 30.57 -0.92
CA TYR A 210 0.87 30.32 -2.27
C TYR A 210 1.00 31.63 -3.05
N LYS A 211 -0.07 32.43 -3.17
CA LYS A 211 -0.05 33.71 -3.89
C LYS A 211 0.96 34.70 -3.32
N ARG A 212 1.04 34.80 -1.98
CA ARG A 212 2.00 35.68 -1.31
C ARG A 212 3.45 35.25 -1.56
N ILE A 213 3.74 33.97 -1.39
CA ILE A 213 5.09 33.39 -1.58
C ILE A 213 5.51 33.52 -3.03
N GLU A 214 4.61 33.21 -3.97
CA GLU A 214 4.86 33.33 -5.41
C GLU A 214 5.27 34.76 -5.79
N SER A 215 4.51 35.76 -5.31
CA SER A 215 4.81 37.16 -5.57
C SER A 215 6.19 37.57 -5.05
N GLU A 216 6.51 37.19 -3.81
CA GLU A 216 7.81 37.53 -3.19
C GLU A 216 8.98 36.79 -3.85
N PHE A 217 8.82 35.50 -4.16
CA PHE A 217 9.82 34.73 -4.90
C PHE A 217 10.04 35.29 -6.30
N ARG A 218 9.00 35.74 -6.99
CA ARG A 218 9.13 36.34 -8.32
C ARG A 218 9.91 37.64 -8.28
N LYS A 219 9.67 38.49 -7.29
CA LYS A 219 10.45 39.73 -7.07
C LYS A 219 11.92 39.43 -6.77
N LEU A 220 12.17 38.41 -5.95
CA LEU A 220 13.52 38.03 -5.52
C LEU A 220 14.33 37.36 -6.64
N PHE A 221 13.78 36.32 -7.26
CA PHE A 221 14.51 35.46 -8.20
C PHE A 221 14.43 35.94 -9.66
N LYS A 222 13.38 36.69 -10.04
CA LYS A 222 13.20 37.27 -11.38
C LYS A 222 13.47 36.24 -12.51
N PRO A 223 12.65 35.18 -12.61
CA PRO A 223 12.89 34.09 -13.56
C PRO A 223 12.94 34.62 -15.00
N LYS A 224 13.94 34.17 -15.77
CA LYS A 224 14.25 34.66 -17.12
C LYS A 224 13.75 33.73 -18.22
N ASP A 225 13.51 32.46 -17.89
CA ASP A 225 13.07 31.45 -18.83
C ASP A 225 12.04 30.48 -18.22
N LYS A 226 11.52 29.56 -19.05
CA LYS A 226 10.51 28.58 -18.64
C LYS A 226 11.01 27.59 -17.57
N ARG A 227 12.31 27.30 -17.54
CA ARG A 227 12.90 26.37 -16.56
C ARG A 227 13.01 27.04 -15.20
N GLU A 228 13.46 28.29 -15.16
CA GLU A 228 13.48 29.11 -13.95
C GLU A 228 12.05 29.36 -13.44
N GLU A 229 11.10 29.62 -14.34
CA GLU A 229 9.68 29.75 -14.02
C GLU A 229 9.12 28.48 -13.35
N SER A 230 9.40 27.32 -13.95
CA SER A 230 8.99 26.03 -13.39
C SER A 230 9.64 25.76 -12.02
N SER A 231 10.89 26.16 -11.86
CA SER A 231 11.64 26.03 -10.59
C SER A 231 11.06 26.93 -9.50
N LEU A 232 10.65 28.15 -9.86
CA LEU A 232 9.98 29.09 -8.96
C LEU A 232 8.65 28.52 -8.50
N VAL A 233 7.79 28.08 -9.44
CA VAL A 233 6.50 27.45 -9.12
C VAL A 233 6.69 26.26 -8.19
N ALA A 234 7.68 25.40 -8.46
CA ALA A 234 7.95 24.25 -7.62
C ALA A 234 8.39 24.64 -6.20
N ARG A 235 9.23 25.67 -6.07
CA ARG A 235 9.67 26.19 -4.76
C ARG A 235 8.52 26.85 -3.98
N THR A 236 7.64 27.56 -4.68
CA THR A 236 6.44 28.14 -4.09
C THR A 236 5.52 27.04 -3.56
N LEU A 237 5.22 26.01 -4.35
CA LEU A 237 4.40 24.87 -3.92
C LEU A 237 5.04 24.14 -2.73
N ASP A 238 6.35 23.91 -2.77
CA ASP A 238 7.12 23.26 -1.70
C ASP A 238 7.09 24.02 -0.37
N THR A 239 6.92 25.34 -0.41
CA THR A 239 6.81 26.20 0.78
C THR A 239 5.36 26.33 1.25
N ALA A 240 4.41 26.52 0.31
CA ALA A 240 3.00 26.69 0.62
C ALA A 240 2.34 25.40 1.14
N ARG A 241 2.87 24.23 0.80
CA ARG A 241 2.32 22.92 1.21
C ARG A 241 2.29 22.66 2.71
N MET A 242 2.94 23.49 3.54
CA MET A 242 2.93 23.34 5.00
C MET A 242 1.52 23.40 5.62
N PHE A 243 0.56 23.98 4.90
CA PHE A 243 -0.85 24.03 5.30
C PHE A 243 -1.66 22.83 4.79
N MET A 244 -1.09 21.95 3.95
CA MET A 244 -1.84 20.84 3.36
C MET A 244 -2.01 19.68 4.35
N PRO A 245 -3.25 19.19 4.54
CA PRO A 245 -3.53 18.05 5.40
C PRO A 245 -3.13 16.73 4.73
N LEU A 246 -2.67 15.75 5.50
CA LEU A 246 -2.32 14.41 4.96
C LEU A 246 -3.54 13.56 4.58
N GLY A 247 -4.76 14.05 4.83
CA GLY A 247 -6.00 13.42 4.42
C GLY A 247 -6.43 13.72 2.98
N LEU A 248 -5.71 14.59 2.25
CA LEU A 248 -6.02 14.84 0.84
C LEU A 248 -5.74 13.60 0.01
N LYS A 249 -6.54 13.43 -1.04
CA LYS A 249 -6.31 12.38 -2.02
C LYS A 249 -5.06 12.62 -2.85
N THR A 250 -4.42 11.53 -3.19
CA THR A 250 -3.21 11.44 -4.00
C THR A 250 -3.32 10.20 -4.89
N GLY A 251 -2.20 9.83 -5.49
CA GLY A 251 -2.03 8.57 -6.16
C GLY A 251 -0.57 8.27 -6.39
N MET A 252 -0.28 6.99 -6.58
CA MET A 252 1.08 6.49 -6.68
C MET A 252 1.18 5.34 -7.66
N SER A 253 2.35 5.18 -8.25
CA SER A 253 2.76 4.00 -8.99
C SER A 253 3.75 3.22 -8.14
N ILE A 254 3.59 1.91 -8.03
CA ILE A 254 4.48 1.02 -7.30
C ILE A 254 4.74 -0.22 -8.16
N ASN A 255 6.00 -0.59 -8.28
CA ASN A 255 6.45 -1.85 -8.85
C ASN A 255 7.23 -2.63 -7.78
N THR A 256 6.73 -3.82 -7.47
CA THR A 256 7.37 -4.76 -6.55
C THR A 256 6.98 -6.19 -6.88
N SER A 257 7.54 -7.15 -6.16
CA SER A 257 7.35 -8.57 -6.43
C SER A 257 6.00 -9.10 -5.93
N ALA A 258 5.56 -10.23 -6.47
CA ALA A 258 4.35 -10.93 -6.01
C ALA A 258 4.44 -11.34 -4.53
N ARG A 259 5.65 -11.58 -4.01
CA ARG A 259 5.87 -11.84 -2.58
C ARG A 259 5.55 -10.60 -1.75
N GLU A 260 6.09 -9.45 -2.14
CA GLU A 260 5.86 -8.20 -1.41
C GLU A 260 4.40 -7.78 -1.49
N TRP A 261 3.76 -7.90 -2.66
CA TRP A 261 2.31 -7.71 -2.78
C TRP A 261 1.52 -8.60 -1.83
N SER A 262 1.90 -9.88 -1.71
CA SER A 262 1.23 -10.82 -0.80
C SER A 262 1.35 -10.39 0.67
N ARG A 263 2.56 -10.04 1.11
CA ARG A 263 2.83 -9.53 2.46
C ARG A 263 2.03 -8.26 2.73
N PHE A 264 2.09 -7.32 1.81
CA PHE A 264 1.46 -6.02 1.93
C PHE A 264 -0.06 -6.11 2.01
N ILE A 265 -0.68 -6.94 1.19
CA ILE A 265 -2.12 -7.23 1.27
C ILE A 265 -2.48 -7.75 2.67
N GLY A 266 -1.71 -8.71 3.20
CA GLY A 266 -1.92 -9.24 4.56
C GLY A 266 -1.80 -8.16 5.64
N ASN A 267 -0.84 -7.25 5.51
CA ASN A 267 -0.65 -6.11 6.43
C ASN A 267 -1.83 -5.10 6.34
N LEU A 268 -2.24 -4.73 5.13
CA LEU A 268 -3.39 -3.84 4.91
C LEU A 268 -4.67 -4.39 5.51
N LYS A 269 -4.95 -5.68 5.29
CA LYS A 269 -6.13 -6.37 5.84
C LYS A 269 -6.07 -6.54 7.35
N ALA A 270 -4.89 -6.52 7.95
CA ALA A 270 -4.72 -6.51 9.42
C ALA A 270 -4.85 -5.12 10.04
N SER A 271 -4.76 -4.04 9.25
CA SER A 271 -4.80 -2.68 9.77
C SER A 271 -6.09 -2.40 10.58
N PRO A 272 -6.04 -1.61 11.66
CA PRO A 272 -7.25 -1.16 12.34
C PRO A 272 -8.04 -0.11 11.53
N ILE A 273 -7.45 0.44 10.45
CA ILE A 273 -8.08 1.45 9.60
C ILE A 273 -8.87 0.76 8.50
N LYS A 274 -10.20 0.93 8.50
CA LYS A 274 -11.07 0.27 7.52
C LYS A 274 -10.68 0.58 6.06
N GLU A 275 -10.30 1.82 5.73
CA GLU A 275 -9.84 2.13 4.36
C GLU A 275 -8.63 1.32 3.92
N TYR A 276 -7.74 0.97 4.84
CA TYR A 276 -6.54 0.20 4.52
C TYR A 276 -6.95 -1.24 4.22
N GLN A 277 -7.88 -1.79 5.02
CA GLN A 277 -8.47 -3.11 4.76
C GLN A 277 -9.16 -3.16 3.39
N GLU A 278 -9.96 -2.13 3.05
CA GLU A 278 -10.67 -2.03 1.77
C GLU A 278 -9.69 -2.00 0.58
N LEU A 279 -8.55 -1.29 0.71
CA LEU A 279 -7.49 -1.34 -0.30
C LEU A 279 -6.85 -2.73 -0.38
N GLY A 280 -6.61 -3.40 0.76
CA GLY A 280 -6.04 -4.74 0.79
C GLY A 280 -6.92 -5.76 0.06
N GLU A 281 -8.23 -5.72 0.29
CA GLU A 281 -9.20 -6.53 -0.45
C GLU A 281 -9.20 -6.20 -1.95
N GLN A 282 -9.20 -4.90 -2.30
CA GLN A 282 -9.18 -4.46 -3.70
C GLN A 282 -7.91 -4.89 -4.45
N LEU A 283 -6.74 -4.79 -3.81
CA LEU A 283 -5.47 -5.23 -4.40
C LEU A 283 -5.47 -6.75 -4.63
N GLN A 284 -5.96 -7.53 -3.67
CA GLN A 284 -6.10 -8.97 -3.85
C GLN A 284 -7.05 -9.28 -5.01
N HIS A 285 -8.22 -8.63 -5.07
CA HIS A 285 -9.18 -8.82 -6.15
C HIS A 285 -8.60 -8.45 -7.52
N PHE A 286 -7.80 -7.38 -7.58
CA PHE A 286 -7.13 -6.95 -8.81
C PHE A 286 -6.10 -7.97 -9.31
N LEU A 287 -5.27 -8.48 -8.39
CA LEU A 287 -4.15 -9.35 -8.71
C LEU A 287 -4.55 -10.82 -8.89
N THR A 288 -5.68 -11.23 -8.30
CA THR A 288 -6.25 -12.58 -8.38
C THR A 288 -7.67 -12.59 -8.98
N PRO A 289 -7.89 -11.96 -10.15
CA PRO A 289 -9.23 -11.87 -10.71
C PRO A 289 -9.75 -13.25 -11.11
N THR A 290 -11.07 -13.40 -11.10
CA THR A 290 -11.71 -14.64 -11.57
C THR A 290 -11.50 -14.83 -13.08
N LYS A 291 -11.68 -16.07 -13.56
CA LYS A 291 -11.57 -16.38 -15.00
C LYS A 291 -12.63 -15.64 -15.81
N GLU A 292 -13.78 -15.36 -15.21
CA GLU A 292 -14.88 -14.62 -15.79
C GLU A 292 -14.46 -13.16 -16.05
N VAL A 293 -13.79 -12.53 -15.07
CA VAL A 293 -13.23 -11.17 -15.21
C VAL A 293 -12.17 -11.13 -16.31
N GLU A 294 -11.20 -12.06 -16.29
CA GLU A 294 -10.17 -12.18 -17.33
C GLU A 294 -10.78 -12.31 -18.74
N LYS A 295 -11.78 -13.19 -18.89
CA LYS A 295 -12.48 -13.43 -20.16
C LYS A 295 -13.27 -12.20 -20.61
N ALA A 296 -14.00 -11.58 -19.68
CA ALA A 296 -14.84 -10.42 -19.97
C ALA A 296 -13.98 -9.27 -20.49
N LEU A 297 -12.91 -8.91 -19.78
CA LEU A 297 -12.01 -7.83 -20.16
C LEU A 297 -10.96 -8.21 -21.22
N ASN A 298 -10.79 -9.50 -21.50
CA ASN A 298 -9.82 -10.06 -22.44
C ASN A 298 -8.37 -9.71 -22.06
N PHE A 299 -7.98 -10.10 -20.85
CA PHE A 299 -6.61 -10.02 -20.33
C PHE A 299 -6.26 -11.25 -19.49
N LYS A 300 -4.99 -11.39 -19.13
CA LYS A 300 -4.48 -12.39 -18.19
C LYS A 300 -3.73 -11.70 -17.06
N ALA A 301 -4.13 -11.92 -15.82
CA ALA A 301 -3.43 -11.38 -14.66
C ALA A 301 -1.98 -11.87 -14.58
N GLU A 302 -1.06 -11.07 -14.08
CA GLU A 302 0.38 -11.32 -14.24
C GLU A 302 0.89 -12.56 -13.47
N ALA A 303 0.44 -12.78 -12.23
CA ALA A 303 0.84 -13.94 -11.42
C ALA A 303 -0.13 -14.30 -10.29
N PRO A 304 -1.42 -14.59 -10.58
CA PRO A 304 -2.42 -14.81 -9.54
C PRO A 304 -2.08 -15.98 -8.62
N SER A 305 -1.46 -17.06 -9.13
CA SER A 305 -1.07 -18.21 -8.29
C SER A 305 0.09 -17.89 -7.34
N LEU A 306 0.81 -16.78 -7.50
CA LEU A 306 1.89 -16.38 -6.59
C LEU A 306 1.42 -15.39 -5.52
N ILE A 307 0.20 -14.86 -5.64
CA ILE A 307 -0.42 -13.99 -4.65
C ILE A 307 -1.13 -14.87 -3.61
N ARG A 308 -0.38 -15.27 -2.57
CA ARG A 308 -0.84 -16.23 -1.55
C ARG A 308 -0.47 -15.75 -0.15
N HIS A 309 -1.05 -16.36 0.87
CA HIS A 309 -0.82 -15.97 2.27
C HIS A 309 -1.17 -14.50 2.55
N THR A 310 -2.17 -14.00 1.85
CA THR A 310 -2.73 -12.64 1.96
C THR A 310 -3.71 -12.49 3.13
N GLU A 311 -3.88 -13.53 3.95
CA GLU A 311 -4.70 -13.45 5.16
C GLU A 311 -4.20 -12.33 6.10
N PRO A 312 -5.09 -11.68 6.86
CA PRO A 312 -4.70 -10.62 7.79
C PRO A 312 -3.52 -11.02 8.70
N SER A 313 -2.38 -10.37 8.53
CA SER A 313 -1.17 -10.59 9.32
C SER A 313 -1.19 -9.79 10.62
N LYS A 314 -1.85 -10.33 11.65
CA LYS A 314 -1.98 -9.67 12.97
C LYS A 314 -0.81 -9.89 13.92
N THR A 315 0.17 -10.70 13.54
CA THR A 315 1.22 -11.18 14.45
C THR A 315 2.01 -10.05 15.11
N ALA A 316 2.45 -9.04 14.35
CA ALA A 316 3.16 -7.90 14.94
C ALA A 316 2.28 -7.10 15.92
N GLN A 317 1.01 -6.87 15.57
CA GLN A 317 0.05 -6.15 16.42
C GLN A 317 -0.26 -6.92 17.71
N GLU A 318 -0.48 -8.22 17.61
CA GLU A 318 -0.69 -9.12 18.75
C GLU A 318 0.53 -9.13 19.67
N ASN A 319 1.73 -9.25 19.11
CA ASN A 319 2.98 -9.23 19.89
C ASN A 319 3.21 -7.88 20.57
N LEU A 320 2.90 -6.76 19.90
CA LEU A 320 2.95 -5.42 20.51
C LEU A 320 1.93 -5.26 21.64
N LYS A 321 0.71 -5.78 21.46
CA LYS A 321 -0.31 -5.80 22.50
C LYS A 321 0.13 -6.63 23.71
N ASP A 322 0.57 -7.86 23.49
CA ASP A 322 1.09 -8.77 24.53
C ASP A 322 2.27 -8.12 25.25
N LEU A 323 3.17 -7.44 24.52
CA LEU A 323 4.30 -6.71 25.09
C LEU A 323 3.84 -5.54 25.97
N LYS A 324 2.85 -4.77 25.52
CA LYS A 324 2.28 -3.66 26.27
C LYS A 324 1.69 -4.14 27.59
N GLU A 325 0.88 -5.20 27.54
CA GLU A 325 0.24 -5.80 28.72
C GLU A 325 1.29 -6.34 29.70
N TYR A 326 2.32 -7.04 29.20
CA TYR A 326 3.43 -7.53 30.01
C TYR A 326 4.19 -6.38 30.70
N LEU A 327 4.52 -5.32 29.96
CA LEU A 327 5.21 -4.15 30.52
C LEU A 327 4.37 -3.43 31.58
N GLN A 328 3.06 -3.30 31.33
CA GLN A 328 2.14 -2.69 32.29
C GLN A 328 2.02 -3.50 33.57
N LYS A 329 1.96 -4.83 33.47
CA LYS A 329 1.85 -5.74 34.63
C LYS A 329 3.14 -5.79 35.45
N HIS A 330 4.29 -5.93 34.80
CA HIS A 330 5.56 -6.20 35.50
C HIS A 330 6.42 -4.95 35.75
N PHE A 331 6.20 -3.87 34.99
CA PHE A 331 6.99 -2.64 35.06
C PHE A 331 6.11 -1.37 35.16
N HIS A 332 4.93 -1.48 35.77
CA HIS A 332 3.92 -0.42 35.91
C HIS A 332 4.50 0.97 36.26
N LYS A 333 5.38 1.07 37.28
CA LYS A 333 5.98 2.35 37.70
C LYS A 333 6.81 2.99 36.57
N LYS A 334 7.55 2.16 35.82
CA LYS A 334 8.38 2.62 34.71
C LYS A 334 7.52 3.02 33.51
N VAL A 335 6.49 2.23 33.19
CA VAL A 335 5.51 2.55 32.13
C VAL A 335 4.81 3.88 32.41
N LYS A 336 4.33 4.13 33.63
CA LYS A 336 3.75 5.43 34.01
C LYS A 336 4.72 6.61 33.81
N SER A 337 6.02 6.39 34.06
CA SER A 337 7.06 7.37 33.79
C SER A 337 7.18 7.66 32.29
N PHE A 338 7.17 6.62 31.44
CA PHE A 338 7.22 6.74 29.98
C PHE A 338 6.01 7.52 29.44
N GLU A 339 4.80 7.19 29.90
CA GLU A 339 3.56 7.88 29.51
C GLU A 339 3.55 9.36 29.94
N LYS A 340 4.03 9.67 31.16
CA LYS A 340 4.14 11.06 31.63
C LYS A 340 5.12 11.88 30.81
N LYS A 341 6.30 11.32 30.50
CA LYS A 341 7.30 11.98 29.65
C LYS A 341 6.78 12.21 28.23
N THR A 342 6.04 11.25 27.71
CA THR A 342 5.36 11.35 26.41
C THR A 342 4.45 12.57 26.37
N LYS A 343 3.60 12.77 27.38
CA LYS A 343 2.72 13.95 27.47
C LYS A 343 3.48 15.28 27.62
N LYS A 344 4.63 15.29 28.32
CA LYS A 344 5.43 16.51 28.54
C LYS A 344 6.20 16.95 27.27
N LYS A 345 6.83 16.02 26.55
CA LYS A 345 7.67 16.33 25.37
C LYS A 345 6.88 16.83 24.14
N ILE A 346 5.56 16.66 24.08
CA ILE A 346 4.72 17.25 23.02
C ILE A 346 4.79 18.79 23.03
N LYS A 347 5.13 19.42 24.18
CA LYS A 347 5.14 20.88 24.34
C LYS A 347 6.45 21.57 23.98
N GLU A 348 7.55 20.82 23.82
CA GLU A 348 8.91 21.38 23.66
C GLU A 348 9.71 20.54 22.67
N LYS A 349 9.93 21.00 21.43
CA LYS A 349 11.04 20.47 20.62
C LYS A 349 11.72 21.50 19.72
N LYS A 350 13.03 21.64 19.92
CA LYS A 350 14.02 21.81 18.85
C LYS A 350 14.28 20.43 18.24
N GLN A 351 14.29 20.32 16.91
CA GLN A 351 14.72 19.09 16.24
C GLN A 351 16.24 18.94 16.39
N SER A 352 16.70 17.78 16.85
CA SER A 352 18.12 17.40 16.89
C SER A 352 18.27 15.97 16.35
N ILE A 353 19.40 15.72 15.67
CA ILE A 353 19.80 14.39 15.21
C ILE A 353 20.99 13.98 16.09
N GLU A 354 20.91 12.79 16.68
CA GLU A 354 22.00 12.22 17.47
C GLU A 354 22.38 10.86 16.89
N TYR A 355 23.68 10.66 16.66
CA TYR A 355 24.20 9.35 16.28
C TYR A 355 24.22 8.43 17.51
N PHE A 356 23.58 7.26 17.38
CA PHE A 356 23.61 6.23 18.41
C PHE A 356 24.59 5.13 18.00
N ASN A 357 25.76 5.07 18.64
CA ASN A 357 26.79 4.08 18.31
C ASN A 357 26.38 2.69 18.85
N VAL A 358 26.02 1.80 17.93
CA VAL A 358 25.56 0.44 18.23
C VAL A 358 26.72 -0.49 18.63
N LYS A 359 27.93 -0.27 18.10
CA LYS A 359 29.02 -1.26 18.16
C LYS A 359 29.64 -1.45 19.55
N ASN A 360 29.61 -0.43 20.41
CA ASN A 360 30.40 -0.45 21.65
C ASN A 360 29.59 -0.70 22.93
N GLU A 361 28.25 -0.64 22.89
CA GLU A 361 27.46 -0.60 24.13
C GLU A 361 26.22 -1.48 24.15
N ASN A 362 25.76 -2.07 23.04
CA ASN A 362 24.45 -2.71 22.97
C ASN A 362 24.43 -3.97 22.11
N THR A 363 23.77 -5.04 22.58
CA THR A 363 23.42 -6.16 21.70
C THR A 363 22.34 -5.71 20.71
N PHE A 364 22.38 -6.23 19.48
CA PHE A 364 21.33 -6.00 18.47
C PHE A 364 19.94 -6.28 19.03
N LEU A 365 19.83 -7.31 19.88
CA LEU A 365 18.60 -7.67 20.57
C LEU A 365 18.06 -6.57 21.50
N ASN A 366 18.94 -5.87 22.25
CA ASN A 366 18.50 -4.78 23.11
C ASN A 366 17.95 -3.60 22.29
N ILE A 367 18.56 -3.34 21.13
CA ILE A 367 18.10 -2.32 20.20
C ILE A 367 16.73 -2.70 19.67
N LEU A 368 16.58 -3.91 19.12
CA LEU A 368 15.30 -4.41 18.61
C LEU A 368 14.18 -4.26 19.65
N VAL A 369 14.42 -4.70 20.89
CA VAL A 369 13.44 -4.60 21.98
C VAL A 369 13.16 -3.14 22.35
N ALA A 370 14.19 -2.30 22.48
CA ALA A 370 14.00 -0.89 22.80
C ALA A 370 13.19 -0.15 21.73
N GLN A 371 13.40 -0.52 20.47
CA GLN A 371 12.63 0.03 19.37
C GLN A 371 11.15 -0.44 19.45
N HIS A 372 10.87 -1.69 19.81
CA HIS A 372 9.48 -2.16 20.06
C HIS A 372 8.79 -1.40 21.21
N ILE A 373 9.55 -1.07 22.25
CA ILE A 373 9.06 -0.19 23.32
C ILE A 373 8.74 1.21 22.78
N ASN A 374 9.58 1.76 21.92
CA ASN A 374 9.32 3.07 21.31
C ASN A 374 8.07 3.06 20.41
N LEU A 375 7.71 1.94 19.76
CA LEU A 375 6.42 1.86 19.05
C LEU A 375 5.23 2.02 20.01
N LEU A 376 5.32 1.43 21.20
CA LEU A 376 4.31 1.58 22.25
C LEU A 376 4.33 2.96 22.91
N TYR A 377 5.50 3.60 22.98
CA TYR A 377 5.75 4.88 23.64
C TYR A 377 6.59 5.81 22.75
N PRO A 378 6.04 6.38 21.65
CA PRO A 378 6.80 7.04 20.58
C PRO A 378 7.59 8.29 20.98
N TYR A 379 7.27 8.88 22.13
CA TYR A 379 7.96 10.06 22.65
C TYR A 379 8.98 9.71 23.74
N LEU A 380 9.13 8.43 24.08
CA LEU A 380 10.22 7.96 24.92
C LEU A 380 11.54 8.17 24.20
N ASP A 381 12.53 8.67 24.96
CA ASP A 381 13.87 8.81 24.44
C ASP A 381 14.47 7.42 24.14
N PHE A 382 14.98 7.22 22.93
CA PHE A 382 15.51 5.91 22.53
C PHE A 382 16.63 5.43 23.45
N LYS A 383 17.50 6.33 23.94
CA LYS A 383 18.57 5.97 24.89
C LYS A 383 17.99 5.53 26.23
N GLU A 384 16.87 6.13 26.65
CA GLU A 384 16.16 5.69 27.86
C GLU A 384 15.53 4.31 27.71
N ALA A 385 14.92 4.01 26.55
CA ALA A 385 14.38 2.68 26.25
C ALA A 385 15.50 1.62 26.31
N VAL A 386 16.65 1.90 25.70
CA VAL A 386 17.83 1.01 25.75
C VAL A 386 18.35 0.84 27.18
N LYS A 387 18.49 1.93 27.96
CA LYS A 387 18.91 1.86 29.37
C LYS A 387 17.95 1.01 30.21
N PHE A 388 16.65 1.15 29.97
CA PHE A 388 15.65 0.31 30.63
C PHE A 388 15.86 -1.16 30.30
N ILE A 389 16.00 -1.53 29.03
CA ILE A 389 16.25 -2.92 28.64
C ILE A 389 17.56 -3.46 29.24
N LYS A 390 18.64 -2.67 29.27
CA LYS A 390 19.88 -3.08 29.94
C LYS A 390 19.67 -3.45 31.40
N SER A 391 18.88 -2.65 32.11
CA SER A 391 18.60 -2.85 33.55
C SER A 391 17.77 -4.08 33.88
N LEU A 392 17.13 -4.71 32.88
CA LEU A 392 16.34 -5.93 33.08
C LEU A 392 17.22 -7.15 33.33
N ASN A 393 16.77 -8.03 34.22
CA ASN A 393 17.39 -9.34 34.45
C ASN A 393 17.19 -10.28 33.24
N LYS A 394 17.93 -11.41 33.22
CA LYS A 394 17.92 -12.36 32.10
C LYS A 394 16.53 -12.97 31.85
N THR A 395 15.77 -13.26 32.91
CA THR A 395 14.42 -13.82 32.84
C THR A 395 13.46 -12.85 32.15
N ALA A 396 13.41 -11.59 32.60
CA ALA A 396 12.54 -10.58 32.00
C ALA A 396 12.89 -10.30 30.54
N LYS A 397 14.18 -10.30 30.18
CA LYS A 397 14.63 -10.17 28.79
C LYS A 397 14.13 -11.33 27.94
N LYS A 398 14.25 -12.57 28.44
CA LYS A 398 13.79 -13.78 27.74
C LYS A 398 12.28 -13.72 27.48
N GLU A 399 11.49 -13.33 28.47
CA GLU A 399 10.02 -13.18 28.31
C GLU A 399 9.66 -12.14 27.24
N ILE A 400 10.28 -10.95 27.28
CA ILE A 400 10.04 -9.91 26.28
C ILE A 400 10.38 -10.39 24.86
N VAL A 401 11.51 -11.07 24.71
CA VAL A 401 11.94 -11.62 23.41
C VAL A 401 10.98 -12.72 22.95
N ASN A 402 10.55 -13.60 23.84
CA ASN A 402 9.55 -14.62 23.50
C ASN A 402 8.24 -14.00 22.99
N ILE A 403 7.79 -12.90 23.60
CA ILE A 403 6.61 -12.16 23.16
C ILE A 403 6.83 -11.58 21.77
N ILE A 404 7.94 -10.87 21.54
CA ILE A 404 8.23 -10.20 20.26
C ILE A 404 8.35 -11.19 19.11
N PHE A 405 8.98 -12.35 19.33
CA PHE A 405 9.24 -13.34 18.28
C PHE A 405 8.10 -14.36 18.10
N LYS A 406 7.06 -14.30 18.95
CA LYS A 406 5.94 -15.24 18.94
C LYS A 406 5.27 -15.27 17.56
N ASN A 407 5.00 -16.47 17.05
CA ASN A 407 4.28 -16.73 15.79
C ASN A 407 4.90 -16.15 14.50
N HIS A 408 6.10 -15.56 14.56
CA HIS A 408 6.85 -15.19 13.36
C HIS A 408 7.43 -16.43 12.67
N ASN A 409 7.41 -16.42 11.34
CA ASN A 409 7.91 -17.51 10.50
C ASN A 409 8.32 -16.99 9.11
N ARG A 410 8.64 -17.88 8.17
CA ARG A 410 9.07 -17.51 6.81
C ARG A 410 8.06 -16.67 5.99
N PHE A 411 6.78 -16.67 6.37
CA PHE A 411 5.71 -15.88 5.75
C PHE A 411 5.30 -14.68 6.61
N LYS A 412 5.43 -14.80 7.94
CA LYS A 412 5.14 -13.75 8.93
C LYS A 412 6.45 -13.20 9.47
N GLN A 413 7.12 -12.37 8.69
CA GLN A 413 8.42 -11.81 9.07
C GLN A 413 8.28 -10.86 10.26
N ILE A 414 9.36 -10.71 11.02
CA ILE A 414 9.44 -9.65 12.03
C ILE A 414 9.54 -8.35 11.24
N PRO A 415 8.62 -7.40 11.44
CA PRO A 415 8.67 -6.17 10.69
C PRO A 415 10.00 -5.46 10.99
N ILE A 416 10.71 -5.07 9.94
CA ILE A 416 11.89 -4.20 10.08
C ILE A 416 11.34 -2.82 10.45
N PHE A 417 12.12 -1.96 11.12
CA PHE A 417 11.57 -0.74 11.73
C PHE A 417 10.86 0.25 10.80
N ASP A 418 11.04 0.10 9.48
CA ASP A 418 10.28 0.83 8.46
C ASP A 418 8.89 0.19 8.19
N ASP A 419 8.74 -1.13 8.39
CA ASP A 419 7.51 -1.93 8.23
C ASP A 419 6.52 -1.83 9.40
N VAL A 420 6.93 -1.24 10.52
CA VAL A 420 6.01 -0.98 11.66
C VAL A 420 5.34 0.39 11.54
N GLY A 421 5.14 0.81 10.28
CA GLY A 421 4.47 2.04 9.90
C GLY A 421 2.99 2.07 10.32
N PRO A 422 2.18 2.98 9.75
CA PRO A 422 0.79 3.26 10.17
C PRO A 422 -0.20 2.07 10.17
N PHE A 423 0.26 0.87 9.82
CA PHE A 423 -0.51 -0.36 9.70
C PHE A 423 -0.60 -1.16 11.01
N THR A 424 0.28 -0.89 11.98
CA THR A 424 0.24 -1.44 13.36
C THR A 424 -0.16 -0.38 14.36
#